data_AF-A0A1Q3HCA0-F1
#
_entry.id   AF-A0A1Q3HCA0-F1
#
_cell.length_a   1.000
_cell.length_b   1.000
_cell.length_c   1.000
_cell.angle_alpha   90.00
_cell.angle_beta   90.00
_cell.angle_gamma   90.00
#
_symmetry.space_group_name_H-M   'P 1'
#
loop_
_entity.id
_entity.type
_entity.pdbx_description
1 polymer ?
#
loop_
_entity_poly.entity_id
_entity_poly.type
_entity_poly.pdbx_seq_one_letter_code
_entity_poly.pdbx_strand_id
1 'polypeptide(L)'
;MVTAATETADTRPALFTRVPPVAAMVLVALNDHVLKGAGPLPGWLTGKLSDFAGLYFAPLLVAELWMLVRPSPLASVTVRRVAWAALGFGVLFTAIKTFPPADRLYEAVLTALLRRPANNTVDPTDLVALVMLGVAVWDARRLMQRGRPG
;
A
#
# COMPACT_ATOMS: atom_id res chain seq x y z
N MET A 1 8.52 -34.81 -33.05
CA MET A 1 9.60 -34.00 -32.45
C MET A 1 9.35 -32.55 -32.85
N VAL A 2 8.45 -31.86 -32.12
CA VAL A 2 8.20 -30.42 -32.26
C VAL A 2 8.33 -29.86 -30.86
N THR A 3 9.40 -29.09 -30.68
CA THR A 3 9.84 -28.47 -29.45
C THR A 3 8.85 -27.38 -29.06
N ALA A 4 7.93 -27.68 -28.14
CA ALA A 4 7.19 -26.64 -27.44
C ALA A 4 8.18 -25.97 -26.48
N ALA A 5 8.82 -24.91 -26.96
CA ALA A 5 9.44 -23.93 -26.09
C ALA A 5 8.31 -23.35 -25.23
N THR A 6 8.14 -23.92 -24.03
CA THR A 6 7.46 -23.25 -22.93
C THR A 6 8.15 -21.91 -22.74
N GLU A 7 7.51 -20.90 -23.29
CA GLU A 7 7.61 -19.49 -22.92
C GLU A 7 7.96 -19.41 -21.43
N THR A 8 9.22 -19.09 -21.13
CA THR A 8 9.63 -18.74 -19.77
C THR A 8 8.94 -17.42 -19.46
N ALA A 9 7.66 -17.49 -19.10
CA ALA A 9 6.91 -16.38 -18.59
C ALA A 9 7.80 -15.72 -17.52
N ASP A 10 8.06 -14.43 -17.70
CA ASP A 10 8.83 -13.59 -16.80
C ASP A 10 8.17 -13.68 -15.41
N THR A 11 8.58 -14.67 -14.60
CA THR A 11 7.97 -14.97 -13.29
C THR A 11 8.45 -13.97 -12.26
N ARG A 12 8.17 -12.69 -12.52
CA ARG A 12 8.26 -11.65 -11.51
C ARG A 12 7.12 -11.89 -10.52
N PRO A 13 7.38 -11.82 -9.22
CA PRO A 13 6.31 -11.93 -8.25
C PRO A 13 5.39 -10.72 -8.36
N ALA A 14 4.18 -10.95 -8.87
CA ALA A 14 3.08 -10.00 -8.83
C ALA A 14 2.65 -9.81 -7.36
N LEU A 15 2.97 -8.67 -6.76
CA LEU A 15 2.65 -8.37 -5.36
C LEU A 15 1.33 -7.59 -5.28
N PHE A 16 1.32 -6.42 -5.89
CA PHE A 16 0.24 -5.45 -5.96
C PHE A 16 -0.82 -5.82 -6.99
N THR A 17 -0.45 -6.34 -8.16
CA THR A 17 -1.38 -6.67 -9.26
C THR A 17 -2.33 -7.84 -8.95
N ARG A 18 -2.24 -8.40 -7.74
CA ARG A 18 -3.16 -9.44 -7.25
C ARG A 18 -4.49 -8.84 -6.83
N VAL A 19 -5.50 -9.70 -6.73
CA VAL A 19 -6.87 -9.31 -6.36
C VAL A 19 -6.93 -8.51 -5.05
N PRO A 20 -6.27 -8.89 -3.94
CA PRO A 20 -6.47 -8.18 -2.67
C PRO A 20 -5.93 -6.72 -2.68
N PRO A 21 -4.71 -6.42 -3.13
CA PRO A 21 -4.24 -5.03 -3.16
C PRO A 21 -4.97 -4.17 -4.20
N VAL A 22 -5.36 -4.75 -5.35
CA VAL A 22 -6.21 -4.06 -6.33
C VAL A 22 -7.59 -3.77 -5.74
N ALA A 23 -8.21 -4.72 -5.04
CA ALA A 23 -9.48 -4.51 -4.36
C ALA A 23 -9.37 -3.42 -3.28
N ALA A 24 -8.27 -3.38 -2.52
CA ALA A 24 -8.00 -2.32 -1.56
C ALA A 24 -7.86 -0.95 -2.25
N MET A 25 -7.14 -0.86 -3.37
CA MET A 25 -7.04 0.37 -4.16
C MET A 25 -8.40 0.82 -4.70
N VAL A 26 -9.19 -0.11 -5.27
CA VAL A 26 -10.54 0.19 -5.77
C VAL A 26 -11.45 0.66 -4.64
N LEU A 27 -11.35 0.03 -3.47
CA LEU A 27 -12.09 0.42 -2.28
C LEU A 27 -11.70 1.83 -1.82
N VAL A 28 -10.42 2.21 -1.82
CA VAL A 28 -9.99 3.60 -1.57
C VAL A 28 -10.56 4.54 -2.62
N ALA A 29 -10.44 4.21 -3.90
CA ALA A 29 -10.93 5.06 -4.98
C ALA A 29 -12.44 5.30 -4.86
N LEU A 30 -13.22 4.24 -4.63
CA LEU A 30 -14.67 4.34 -4.45
C LEU A 30 -15.02 5.10 -3.17
N ASN A 31 -14.33 4.82 -2.07
CA ASN A 31 -14.55 5.50 -0.79
C ASN A 31 -14.30 7.00 -0.89
N ASP A 32 -13.18 7.40 -1.49
CA ASP A 32 -12.75 8.79 -1.54
C ASP A 32 -13.50 9.62 -2.60
N HIS A 33 -14.06 8.99 -3.63
CA HIS A 33 -14.79 9.69 -4.70
C HIS A 33 -16.31 9.59 -4.58
N VAL A 34 -16.84 8.57 -3.90
CA VAL A 34 -18.28 8.31 -3.86
C VAL A 34 -18.84 8.33 -2.44
N LEU A 35 -18.13 7.78 -1.45
CA LEU A 35 -18.70 7.61 -0.11
C LEU A 35 -18.43 8.79 0.82
N LYS A 36 -17.24 9.42 0.71
CA LYS A 36 -16.93 10.63 1.47
C LYS A 36 -17.86 11.77 1.06
N GLY A 37 -18.72 12.20 1.99
CA GLY A 37 -19.65 13.31 1.81
C GLY A 37 -21.00 12.96 1.18
N ALA A 38 -21.25 11.69 0.81
CA ALA A 38 -22.53 11.28 0.22
C ALA A 38 -23.67 11.08 1.24
N GLY A 39 -23.38 11.11 2.54
CA GLY A 39 -24.37 10.96 3.63
C GLY A 39 -24.61 9.56 4.23
N PRO A 40 -24.32 8.40 3.58
CA PRO A 40 -24.68 7.09 4.14
C PRO A 40 -23.68 6.56 5.18
N LEU A 41 -22.46 7.10 5.25
CA LEU A 41 -21.43 6.68 6.21
C LEU A 41 -20.83 7.89 6.95
N PRO A 42 -20.52 7.75 8.26
CA PRO A 42 -19.82 8.80 8.99
C PRO A 42 -18.43 9.07 8.40
N GLY A 43 -18.03 10.33 8.30
CA GLY A 43 -16.73 10.74 7.75
C GLY A 43 -15.53 10.06 8.43
N TRP A 44 -15.59 9.88 9.75
CA TRP A 44 -14.54 9.20 10.53
C TRP A 44 -14.34 7.73 10.12
N LEU A 45 -15.42 7.03 9.75
CA LEU A 45 -15.36 5.62 9.33
C LEU A 45 -14.73 5.51 7.93
N THR A 46 -15.14 6.38 7.01
CA THR A 46 -14.55 6.43 5.65
C THR A 46 -13.09 6.84 5.66
N GLY A 47 -12.65 7.67 6.62
CA GLY A 47 -11.25 8.00 6.84
C GLY A 47 -10.42 6.77 7.22
N LYS A 48 -10.86 6.05 8.26
CA LYS A 48 -10.17 4.85 8.75
C LYS A 48 -10.12 3.75 7.69
N LEU A 49 -11.21 3.52 6.97
CA LEU A 49 -11.23 2.52 5.92
C LEU A 49 -10.16 2.79 4.84
N SER A 50 -9.97 4.07 4.47
CA SER A 50 -8.91 4.49 3.56
C SER A 50 -7.52 4.26 4.14
N ASP A 51 -7.30 4.60 5.41
CA ASP A 51 -6.03 4.39 6.09
C ASP A 51 -5.63 2.90 6.13
N PHE A 52 -6.57 2.00 6.48
CA PHE A 52 -6.34 0.56 6.48
C PHE A 52 -6.00 0.02 5.09
N ALA A 53 -6.79 0.41 4.08
CA ALA A 53 -6.58 -0.07 2.72
C ALA A 53 -5.26 0.47 2.14
N GLY A 54 -5.00 1.77 2.32
CA GLY A 54 -3.78 2.45 1.91
C GLY A 54 -2.53 1.81 2.51
N LEU A 55 -2.50 1.61 3.83
CA LEU A 55 -1.35 0.99 4.51
C LEU A 55 -1.17 -0.49 4.17
N TYR A 56 -2.20 -1.18 3.66
CA TYR A 56 -2.03 -2.53 3.11
C TYR A 56 -1.40 -2.52 1.71
N PHE A 57 -1.97 -1.78 0.76
CA PHE A 57 -1.53 -1.89 -0.64
C PHE A 57 -0.29 -1.06 -0.96
N ALA A 58 -0.10 0.11 -0.33
CA ALA A 58 0.98 1.04 -0.67
C ALA A 58 2.39 0.44 -0.57
N PRO A 59 2.78 -0.29 0.51
CA PRO A 59 4.09 -0.92 0.56
C PRO A 59 4.28 -2.03 -0.48
N LEU A 60 3.20 -2.73 -0.87
CA LEU A 60 3.24 -3.76 -1.92
C LEU A 60 3.47 -3.12 -3.30
N LEU A 61 2.77 -2.01 -3.59
CA LEU A 61 2.96 -1.23 -4.81
C LEU A 61 4.38 -0.70 -4.93
N VAL A 62 4.89 -0.03 -3.88
CA VAL A 62 6.25 0.53 -3.88
C VAL A 62 7.30 -0.58 -4.05
N ALA A 63 7.12 -1.72 -3.39
CA ALA A 63 8.02 -2.86 -3.56
C ALA A 63 7.99 -3.42 -5.00
N GLU A 64 6.82 -3.55 -5.62
CA GLU A 64 6.70 -4.00 -7.02
C GLU A 64 7.33 -3.02 -8.00
N LEU A 65 7.09 -1.71 -7.84
CA LEU A 65 7.78 -0.67 -8.61
C LEU A 65 9.30 -0.74 -8.43
N TRP A 66 9.77 -0.98 -7.21
CA TRP A 66 11.19 -1.17 -6.93
C TRP A 66 11.74 -2.43 -7.63
N MET A 67 10.95 -3.49 -7.76
CA MET A 67 11.32 -4.68 -8.53
C MET A 67 11.38 -4.45 -10.03
N LEU A 68 10.55 -3.56 -10.58
CA LEU A 68 10.64 -3.14 -11.98
C LEU A 68 11.96 -2.40 -12.27
N VAL A 69 12.40 -1.53 -11.35
CA VAL A 69 13.64 -0.75 -11.52
C VAL A 69 14.89 -1.58 -11.20
N ARG A 70 14.83 -2.45 -10.18
CA ARG A 70 15.95 -3.31 -9.77
C ARG A 70 15.49 -4.75 -9.60
N PRO A 71 15.41 -5.56 -10.67
CA PRO A 71 14.96 -6.94 -10.57
C PRO A 71 15.81 -7.78 -9.60
N SER A 72 15.19 -8.74 -8.92
CA SER A 72 15.91 -9.74 -8.12
C SER A 72 15.13 -11.04 -8.06
N PRO A 73 15.78 -12.20 -8.27
CA PRO A 73 15.12 -13.50 -8.17
C PRO A 73 14.98 -13.99 -6.72
N LEU A 74 15.62 -13.31 -5.76
CA LEU A 74 15.66 -13.75 -4.36
C LEU A 74 14.40 -13.35 -3.61
N ALA A 75 13.61 -14.35 -3.21
CA ALA A 75 12.45 -14.21 -2.33
C ALA A 75 12.70 -13.33 -1.08
N SER A 76 13.90 -13.46 -0.47
CA SER A 76 14.29 -12.67 0.69
C SER A 76 14.44 -11.17 0.38
N VAL A 77 14.90 -10.83 -0.83
CA VAL A 77 15.03 -9.45 -1.29
C VAL A 77 13.64 -8.83 -1.47
N THR A 78 12.70 -9.56 -2.05
CA THR A 78 11.29 -9.12 -2.21
C THR A 78 10.67 -8.77 -0.87
N VAL A 79 10.72 -9.70 0.10
CA VAL A 79 10.18 -9.48 1.44
C VAL A 79 10.85 -8.29 2.12
N ARG A 80 12.18 -8.16 1.99
CA ARG A 80 12.93 -7.03 2.56
C ARG A 80 12.51 -5.69 1.96
N ARG A 81 12.20 -5.63 0.67
CA ARG A 81 11.71 -4.41 0.02
C ARG A 81 10.32 -4.02 0.51
N VAL A 82 9.41 -4.99 0.65
CA VAL A 82 8.10 -4.75 1.25
C VAL A 82 8.26 -4.25 2.69
N ALA A 83 9.17 -4.86 3.47
CA ALA A 83 9.43 -4.43 4.85
C ALA A 83 10.00 -3.00 4.94
N TRP A 84 10.93 -2.63 4.05
CA TRP A 84 11.46 -1.27 4.00
C TRP A 84 10.40 -0.25 3.57
N ALA A 85 9.60 -0.57 2.55
CA ALA A 85 8.48 0.28 2.14
C ALA A 85 7.47 0.44 3.29
N ALA A 86 7.13 -0.66 3.96
CA ALA A 86 6.23 -0.66 5.10
C ALA A 86 6.76 0.19 6.27
N LEU A 87 8.05 0.09 6.58
CA LEU A 87 8.68 0.95 7.58
C LEU A 87 8.60 2.43 7.20
N GLY A 88 8.90 2.77 5.94
CA GLY A 88 8.81 4.13 5.43
C GLY A 88 7.39 4.71 5.55
N PHE A 89 6.38 3.96 5.12
CA PHE A 89 4.97 4.35 5.28
C PHE A 89 4.56 4.45 6.75
N GLY A 90 5.02 3.53 7.60
CA GLY A 90 4.73 3.57 9.04
C GLY A 90 5.29 4.82 9.72
N VAL A 91 6.53 5.19 9.42
CA VAL A 91 7.15 6.43 9.93
C VAL A 91 6.40 7.65 9.43
N LEU A 92 6.13 7.73 8.12
CA LEU A 92 5.44 8.87 7.52
C LEU A 92 4.02 9.03 8.07
N PHE A 93 3.24 7.94 8.11
CA PHE A 93 1.88 7.94 8.61
C PHE A 93 1.82 8.30 10.10
N THR A 94 2.72 7.74 10.92
CA THR A 94 2.81 8.07 12.34
C THR A 94 3.12 9.55 12.53
N ALA A 95 4.06 10.10 11.78
CA ALA A 95 4.41 11.51 11.85
C ALA A 95 3.19 12.40 11.50
N ILE A 96 2.49 12.10 10.41
CA ILE A 96 1.28 12.85 9.99
C ILE A 96 0.19 12.79 11.07
N LYS A 97 -0.05 11.62 11.68
CA LYS A 97 -1.15 11.44 12.66
C LYS A 97 -0.82 11.88 14.09
N THR A 98 0.44 12.24 14.39
CA THR A 98 0.87 12.60 15.76
C THR A 98 1.63 13.92 15.86
N PHE A 99 2.20 14.43 14.78
CA PHE A 99 3.05 15.62 14.78
C PHE A 99 2.45 16.73 13.89
N PRO A 100 1.84 17.78 14.46
CA PRO A 100 1.14 18.82 13.69
C PRO A 100 1.97 19.50 12.58
N PRO A 101 3.28 19.73 12.73
CA PRO A 101 4.09 20.25 11.61
C PRO A 101 4.20 19.30 10.43
N ALA A 102 4.23 17.98 10.66
CA ALA A 102 4.24 17.00 9.58
C ALA A 102 2.89 16.95 8.85
N ASP A 103 1.79 17.06 9.59
CA ASP A 103 0.44 17.17 9.04
C ASP A 103 0.29 18.40 8.12
N ARG A 104 0.71 19.58 8.58
CA ARG A 104 0.67 20.81 7.75
C ARG A 104 1.50 20.69 6.48
N LEU A 105 2.67 20.05 6.56
CA LEU A 105 3.50 19.81 5.38
C LEU A 105 2.79 18.86 4.40
N TYR A 106 2.17 17.80 4.93
CA TYR A 106 1.39 16.85 4.14
C TYR A 106 0.20 17.51 3.44
N GLU A 107 -0.59 18.33 4.15
CA GLU A 107 -1.69 19.10 3.57
C GLU A 107 -1.21 20.06 2.48
N ALA A 108 -0.09 20.76 2.70
CA ALA A 108 0.49 21.67 1.72
C ALA A 108 0.93 20.93 0.44
N VAL A 109 1.59 19.78 0.60
CA VAL A 109 2.01 18.92 -0.53
C VAL A 109 0.79 18.42 -1.30
N LEU A 110 -0.22 17.89 -0.61
CA LEU A 110 -1.43 17.39 -1.27
C LEU A 110 -2.21 18.50 -1.96
N THR A 111 -2.32 19.67 -1.33
CA THR A 111 -3.01 20.83 -1.92
C THR A 111 -2.33 21.28 -3.21
N ALA A 112 -0.99 21.33 -3.21
CA ALA A 112 -0.21 21.65 -4.40
C ALA A 112 -0.37 20.60 -5.51
N LEU A 113 -0.32 19.31 -5.14
CA LEU A 113 -0.40 18.21 -6.09
C LEU A 113 -1.81 18.09 -6.72
N LEU A 114 -2.86 18.21 -5.92
CA LEU A 114 -4.24 18.05 -6.34
C LEU A 114 -4.87 19.34 -6.87
N ARG A 115 -4.19 20.48 -6.74
CA ARG A 115 -4.69 21.82 -7.08
C ARG A 115 -6.05 22.14 -6.46
N ARG A 116 -6.31 21.61 -5.26
CA ARG A 116 -7.52 21.83 -4.47
C ARG A 116 -7.19 21.71 -2.98
N PRO A 117 -7.93 22.37 -2.07
CA PRO A 117 -7.71 22.25 -0.63
C PRO A 117 -7.76 20.79 -0.19
N ALA A 118 -6.70 20.33 0.47
CA ALA A 118 -6.65 19.03 1.12
C ALA A 118 -6.58 19.24 2.63
N ASN A 119 -7.53 18.66 3.35
CA ASN A 119 -7.57 18.70 4.81
C ASN A 119 -7.34 17.30 5.35
N ASN A 120 -6.49 17.18 6.35
CA ASN A 120 -6.29 15.97 7.13
C ASN A 120 -6.65 16.25 8.60
N THR A 121 -7.03 15.19 9.32
CA THR A 121 -7.30 15.28 10.76
C THR A 121 -6.18 14.54 11.49
N VAL A 122 -5.55 15.23 12.44
CA VAL A 122 -4.55 14.63 13.34
C VAL A 122 -5.28 13.83 14.42
N ASP A 123 -5.44 12.53 14.18
CA ASP A 123 -6.08 11.58 15.10
C ASP A 123 -5.13 10.39 15.38
N PRO A 124 -4.52 10.32 16.58
CA PRO A 124 -3.67 9.19 16.96
C PRO A 124 -4.39 7.83 16.97
N THR A 125 -5.73 7.78 17.00
CA THR A 125 -6.46 6.51 16.92
C THR A 125 -6.33 5.85 15.54
N ASP A 126 -5.92 6.60 14.52
CA ASP A 126 -5.64 6.07 13.19
C ASP A 126 -4.38 5.20 13.16
N LEU A 127 -3.49 5.28 14.18
CA LEU A 127 -2.31 4.41 14.30
C LEU A 127 -2.68 2.92 14.39
N VAL A 128 -3.92 2.57 14.72
CA VAL A 128 -4.41 1.19 14.64
C VAL A 128 -4.26 0.63 13.21
N ALA A 129 -4.35 1.48 12.18
CA ALA A 129 -4.19 1.07 10.78
C ALA A 129 -2.75 0.58 10.47
N LEU A 130 -1.75 0.90 11.30
CA LEU A 130 -0.37 0.38 11.15
C LEU A 130 -0.30 -1.15 11.17
N VAL A 131 -1.30 -1.83 11.75
CA VAL A 131 -1.41 -3.30 11.69
C VAL A 131 -1.37 -3.83 10.25
N MET A 132 -1.91 -3.07 9.30
CA MET A 132 -1.98 -3.46 7.89
C MET A 132 -0.62 -3.50 7.21
N LEU A 133 0.37 -2.77 7.72
CA LEU A 133 1.77 -2.89 7.28
C LEU A 133 2.34 -4.26 7.63
N GLY A 134 2.02 -4.77 8.82
CA GLY A 134 2.36 -6.14 9.23
C GLY A 134 1.68 -7.19 8.34
N VAL A 135 0.40 -6.97 8.00
CA VAL A 135 -0.36 -7.82 7.08
C VAL A 135 0.28 -7.83 5.69
N ALA A 136 0.68 -6.67 5.15
CA ALA A 136 1.36 -6.57 3.86
C ALA A 136 2.68 -7.35 3.82
N VAL A 137 3.51 -7.21 4.86
CA VAL A 137 4.77 -7.96 4.97
C VAL A 137 4.52 -9.47 5.11
N TRP A 138 3.50 -9.86 5.87
CA TRP A 138 3.13 -11.26 6.06
C TRP A 138 2.62 -11.91 4.77
N ASP A 139 1.76 -11.21 4.02
CA ASP A 139 1.25 -11.70 2.74
C ASP A 139 2.39 -11.88 1.72
N ALA A 140 3.31 -10.91 1.63
CA ALA A 140 4.51 -11.02 0.81
C ALA A 140 5.37 -12.23 1.21
N ARG A 141 5.56 -12.49 2.51
CA ARG A 141 6.28 -13.67 3.01
C ARG A 141 5.59 -14.97 2.60
N ARG A 142 4.27 -15.07 2.77
CA ARG A 142 3.50 -16.27 2.39
C ARG A 142 3.59 -16.54 0.89
N LEU A 143 3.49 -15.50 0.07
CA LEU A 143 3.60 -15.63 -1.39
C LEU A 143 4.98 -16.17 -1.78
N MET A 144 6.04 -15.62 -1.19
CA MET A 144 7.42 -16.03 -1.52
C MET A 144 7.78 -17.43 -0.99
N GLN A 145 7.10 -17.92 0.05
CA GLN A 145 7.26 -19.29 0.54
C GLN A 145 6.57 -20.31 -0.38
N ARG A 146 5.40 -19.98 -0.93
CA ARG A 146 4.66 -20.85 -1.85
C ARG A 146 5.37 -21.05 -3.20
N GLY A 147 6.22 -20.12 -3.60
CA GLY A 147 6.96 -20.18 -4.87
C GLY A 147 8.30 -20.92 -4.82
N ARG A 148 8.72 -21.47 -3.67
CA ARG A 148 9.95 -22.25 -3.56
C ARG A 148 9.66 -23.73 -3.90
N PRO A 149 10.27 -24.32 -4.93
CA PRO A 149 10.25 -25.77 -5.09
C PRO A 149 10.95 -26.40 -3.87
N GLY A 150 10.32 -27.43 -3.30
CA GLY A 150 10.88 -28.24 -2.22
C GLY A 150 12.01 -29.14 -2.69
#